data_AF-A0A5D6XIK8-F1
#
_entry.id   AF-A0A5D6XIK8-F1
#
_cell.length_a   1.000
_cell.length_b   1.000
_cell.length_c   1.000
_cell.angle_alpha   90.00
_cell.angle_beta   90.00
_cell.angle_gamma   90.00
#
_symmetry.space_group_name_H-M   'P 1'
#
loop_
_entity.id
_entity.type
_entity.pdbx_description
1 polymer ?
#
loop_
_entity_poly.entity_id
_entity_poly.type
_entity_poly.pdbx_seq_one_letter_code
_entity_poly.pdbx_strand_id
1 'polypeptide(L)'
;MPHDAPAPQQVLCYHDAQLYASDVALFAPRQWLNDSAIHFYLTYLQHMVCQTRSSGAEAAEADGESGGDVLLADPAVVSCLTLQCDDDDEFRELGDGLRLADKRLCLLPVSDNEWLGGASSHWSLLVFRRDALAFEHYDSSAGANARAAARVKCAFEKMLRLCDPSVGAAVTAEMPLEEARDAPQQTNGYDCGVYVLAVAEWLCRQHVGENALPPLAEFVTPERVTQTRRAMPALVRRLQVEQSA
;
A
#
# COMPACT_ATOMS: atom_id res chain seq x y z
N MET A 1 -29.37 3.05 27.04
CA MET A 1 -29.04 2.48 25.71
C MET A 1 -27.53 2.26 25.72
N PRO A 2 -27.03 1.04 25.51
CA PRO A 2 -25.83 0.55 26.19
C PRO A 2 -24.56 1.25 25.69
N HIS A 3 -23.81 1.77 26.64
CA HIS A 3 -22.62 2.61 26.47
C HIS A 3 -21.32 1.81 26.73
N ASP A 4 -21.39 0.49 26.73
CA ASP A 4 -20.28 -0.42 27.08
C ASP A 4 -19.77 -1.19 25.85
N ALA A 5 -19.37 -0.47 24.80
CA ALA A 5 -18.40 -1.06 23.89
C ALA A 5 -17.06 -1.15 24.64
N PRO A 6 -16.40 -2.31 24.73
CA PRO A 6 -15.10 -2.40 25.37
C PRO A 6 -14.14 -1.41 24.71
N ALA A 7 -13.30 -0.75 25.50
CA ALA A 7 -12.29 0.17 25.00
C ALA A 7 -11.44 -0.52 23.92
N PRO A 8 -11.04 0.18 22.85
CA PRO A 8 -10.25 -0.40 21.79
C PRO A 8 -8.93 -0.92 22.38
N GLN A 9 -8.69 -2.22 22.20
CA GLN A 9 -7.49 -2.88 22.71
C GLN A 9 -6.43 -2.86 21.62
N GLN A 10 -5.42 -1.99 21.78
CA GLN A 10 -4.24 -2.02 20.93
C GLN A 10 -3.49 -3.34 21.15
N VAL A 11 -3.09 -3.99 20.07
CA VAL A 11 -2.36 -5.26 20.11
C VAL A 11 -0.95 -5.12 19.57
N LEU A 12 -0.70 -4.30 18.54
CA LEU A 12 0.63 -4.13 17.97
C LEU A 12 0.85 -2.66 17.59
N CYS A 13 2.08 -2.19 17.80
CA CYS A 13 2.61 -0.96 17.21
C CYS A 13 3.89 -1.35 16.46
N TYR A 14 3.80 -1.58 15.16
CA TYR A 14 4.93 -2.01 14.33
C TYR A 14 5.40 -0.84 13.47
N HIS A 15 6.48 -0.19 13.91
CA HIS A 15 6.88 1.13 13.41
C HIS A 15 5.74 2.14 13.56
N ASP A 16 5.24 2.70 12.48
CA ASP A 16 4.10 3.62 12.44
C ASP A 16 2.74 2.92 12.37
N ALA A 17 2.71 1.64 12.00
CA ALA A 17 1.48 0.88 11.87
C ALA A 17 0.93 0.42 13.23
N GLN A 18 -0.25 0.95 13.58
CA GLN A 18 -0.98 0.59 14.79
C GLN A 18 -2.10 -0.40 14.47
N LEU A 19 -2.14 -1.51 15.19
CA LEU A 19 -3.21 -2.49 15.11
C LEU A 19 -3.92 -2.65 16.44
N TYR A 20 -5.25 -2.70 16.36
CA TYR A 20 -6.15 -3.08 17.43
C TYR A 20 -6.64 -4.52 17.23
N ALA A 21 -7.17 -5.13 18.30
CA ALA A 21 -7.72 -6.47 18.25
C ALA A 21 -8.83 -6.62 17.18
N SER A 22 -9.59 -5.55 16.93
CA SER A 22 -10.60 -5.50 15.86
C SER A 22 -10.00 -5.61 14.47
N ASP A 23 -8.85 -4.98 14.22
CA ASP A 23 -8.19 -5.01 12.91
C ASP A 23 -7.64 -6.41 12.63
N VAL A 24 -7.03 -7.03 13.64
CA VAL A 24 -6.54 -8.41 13.53
C VAL A 24 -7.67 -9.41 13.29
N ALA A 25 -8.86 -9.16 13.85
CA ALA A 25 -10.03 -10.00 13.64
C ALA A 25 -10.51 -10.00 12.17
N LEU A 26 -10.20 -8.96 11.37
CA LEU A 26 -10.55 -8.89 9.95
C LEU A 26 -9.75 -9.87 9.08
N PHE A 27 -8.69 -10.49 9.60
CA PHE A 27 -8.02 -11.61 8.93
C PHE A 27 -8.80 -12.93 9.05
N ALA A 28 -9.92 -12.97 9.78
CA ALA A 28 -10.85 -14.10 9.71
C ALA A 28 -11.43 -14.25 8.28
N PRO A 29 -11.88 -15.46 7.88
CA PRO A 29 -12.53 -15.66 6.60
C PRO A 29 -13.77 -14.78 6.44
N ARG A 30 -14.05 -14.33 5.20
CA ARG A 30 -15.25 -13.54 4.84
C ARG A 30 -15.33 -12.16 5.51
N GLN A 31 -14.20 -11.61 5.94
CA GLN A 31 -14.09 -10.25 6.44
C GLN A 31 -13.26 -9.42 5.45
N TRP A 32 -13.65 -8.15 5.27
CA TRP A 32 -12.91 -7.19 4.48
C TRP A 32 -11.82 -6.56 5.34
N LEU A 33 -10.62 -6.41 4.78
CA LEU A 33 -9.56 -5.68 5.45
C LEU A 33 -9.89 -4.20 5.46
N ASN A 34 -9.50 -3.51 6.53
CA ASN A 34 -9.53 -2.06 6.62
C ASN A 34 -8.14 -1.47 6.37
N ASP A 35 -8.09 -0.15 6.40
CA ASP A 35 -6.89 0.68 6.21
C ASP A 35 -5.75 0.21 7.12
N SER A 36 -6.00 0.07 8.44
CA SER A 36 -4.99 -0.36 9.42
C SER A 36 -4.40 -1.73 9.10
N ALA A 37 -5.23 -2.70 8.71
CA ALA A 37 -4.79 -4.04 8.36
C ALA A 37 -3.93 -4.06 7.08
N ILE A 38 -4.27 -3.22 6.10
CA ILE A 38 -3.49 -3.07 4.86
C ILE A 38 -2.17 -2.36 5.16
N HIS A 39 -2.23 -1.20 5.84
CA HIS A 39 -1.07 -0.41 6.23
C HIS A 39 -0.06 -1.26 7.00
N PHE A 40 -0.50 -2.02 8.01
CA PHE A 40 0.38 -2.92 8.75
C PHE A 40 1.22 -3.84 7.87
N TYR A 41 0.59 -4.53 6.92
CA TYR A 41 1.34 -5.48 6.10
C TYR A 41 2.25 -4.77 5.09
N LEU A 42 1.84 -3.59 4.60
CA LEU A 42 2.70 -2.76 3.77
C LEU A 42 3.94 -2.27 4.54
N THR A 43 3.78 -1.77 5.78
CA THR A 43 4.90 -1.43 6.66
C THR A 43 5.78 -2.66 6.93
N TYR A 44 5.18 -3.84 7.17
CA TYR A 44 5.94 -5.08 7.29
C TYR A 44 6.80 -5.38 6.03
N LEU A 45 6.23 -5.24 4.83
CA LEU A 45 6.99 -5.43 3.57
C LEU A 45 8.09 -4.37 3.37
N GLN A 46 7.84 -3.12 3.75
CA GLN A 46 8.82 -2.03 3.66
C GLN A 46 10.09 -2.43 4.42
N HIS A 47 9.93 -2.92 5.65
CA HIS A 47 11.04 -3.28 6.52
C HIS A 47 11.65 -4.65 6.19
N MET A 48 10.84 -5.65 5.84
CA MET A 48 11.35 -7.01 5.62
C MET A 48 11.89 -7.26 4.22
N VAL A 49 11.36 -6.58 3.21
CA VAL A 49 11.72 -6.79 1.80
C VAL A 49 12.57 -5.62 1.30
N CYS A 50 12.07 -4.39 1.42
CA CYS A 50 12.67 -3.24 0.75
C CYS A 50 13.97 -2.74 1.42
N GLN A 51 14.09 -2.84 2.74
CA GLN A 51 15.28 -2.37 3.47
C GLN A 51 16.51 -3.27 3.34
N THR A 52 16.36 -4.50 2.84
CA THR A 52 17.49 -5.45 2.70
C THR A 52 18.60 -4.94 1.77
N ARG A 53 18.29 -4.05 0.82
CA ARG A 53 19.28 -3.39 -0.07
C ARG A 53 20.01 -2.20 0.55
N SER A 54 19.49 -1.58 1.59
CA SER A 54 20.05 -0.34 2.17
C SER A 54 21.20 -0.60 3.16
N SER A 55 21.54 -1.85 3.45
CA SER A 55 22.58 -2.25 4.40
C SER A 55 24.03 -1.95 3.97
N GLY A 56 24.24 -1.15 2.92
CA GLY A 56 25.54 -0.71 2.42
C GLY A 56 25.97 0.71 2.81
N ALA A 57 25.13 1.51 3.47
CA ALA A 57 25.51 2.85 3.93
C ALA A 57 24.87 3.17 5.28
N GLU A 58 25.72 3.62 6.19
CA GLU A 58 25.51 4.06 7.57
C GLU A 58 24.05 4.42 7.95
N ALA A 59 23.49 3.61 8.85
CA ALA A 59 22.24 3.90 9.53
C ALA A 59 22.41 5.15 10.41
N ALA A 60 21.93 6.29 9.92
CA ALA A 60 21.68 7.45 10.75
C ALA A 60 20.28 7.30 11.37
N GLU A 61 20.26 6.93 12.63
CA GLU A 61 19.10 7.09 13.51
C GLU A 61 18.82 8.59 13.69
N ALA A 62 17.79 9.08 13.00
CA ALA A 62 17.15 10.36 13.31
C ALA A 62 15.73 10.35 12.73
N ASP A 63 14.75 10.08 13.60
CA ASP A 63 13.33 10.48 13.48
C ASP A 63 12.79 10.68 12.05
N GLY A 64 12.49 9.57 11.37
CA GLY A 64 11.84 9.56 10.05
C GLY A 64 12.34 8.41 9.18
N GLU A 65 11.42 7.61 8.64
CA GLU A 65 11.68 6.43 7.82
C GLU A 65 12.77 6.66 6.75
N SER A 66 13.91 5.99 6.92
CA SER A 66 15.09 6.15 6.07
C SER A 66 14.89 5.52 4.67
N GLY A 67 14.33 6.31 3.76
CA GLY A 67 14.91 6.63 2.45
C GLY A 67 15.17 5.51 1.43
N GLY A 68 14.35 4.47 1.36
CA GLY A 68 14.37 3.52 0.23
C GLY A 68 13.82 4.12 -1.07
N ASP A 69 14.13 3.50 -2.21
CA ASP A 69 13.56 3.86 -3.52
C ASP A 69 12.16 3.25 -3.77
N VAL A 70 11.57 2.63 -2.75
CA VAL A 70 10.21 2.08 -2.74
C VAL A 70 9.36 2.82 -1.73
N LEU A 71 8.19 3.28 -2.16
CA LEU A 71 7.12 3.80 -1.31
C LEU A 71 5.97 2.79 -1.28
N LEU A 72 5.63 2.32 -0.09
CA LEU A 72 4.41 1.58 0.20
C LEU A 72 3.46 2.51 0.97
N ALA A 73 2.52 3.15 0.26
CA ALA A 73 1.70 4.20 0.85
C ALA A 73 0.69 3.64 1.87
N ASP A 74 0.53 4.34 2.99
CA ASP A 74 -0.59 4.17 3.90
C ASP A 74 -1.91 4.50 3.17
N PRO A 75 -2.94 3.62 3.18
CA PRO A 75 -4.27 3.94 2.70
C PRO A 75 -4.84 5.28 3.22
N ALA A 76 -4.53 5.68 4.46
CA ALA A 76 -4.96 6.97 5.01
C ALA A 76 -4.29 8.15 4.32
N VAL A 77 -3.02 8.01 3.91
CA VAL A 77 -2.30 9.00 3.10
C VAL A 77 -2.90 9.10 1.70
N VAL A 78 -3.26 7.97 1.08
CA VAL A 78 -3.93 7.97 -0.24
C VAL A 78 -5.33 8.63 -0.15
N SER A 79 -6.05 8.38 0.95
CA SER A 79 -7.32 9.04 1.24
C SER A 79 -7.14 10.55 1.44
N CYS A 80 -6.14 10.98 2.23
CA CYS A 80 -5.79 12.39 2.41
C CYS A 80 -5.50 13.08 1.08
N LEU A 81 -4.63 12.47 0.26
CA LEU A 81 -4.26 12.97 -1.07
C LEU A 81 -5.48 13.21 -1.99
N THR A 82 -6.51 12.38 -1.87
CA THR A 82 -7.65 12.41 -2.80
C THR A 82 -8.87 13.15 -2.28
N LEU A 83 -9.04 13.25 -0.96
CA LEU A 83 -10.24 13.81 -0.33
C LEU A 83 -10.00 15.11 0.44
N GLN A 84 -8.75 15.39 0.82
CA GLN A 84 -8.41 16.53 1.69
C GLN A 84 -7.52 17.55 0.99
N CYS A 85 -6.52 17.12 0.20
CA CYS A 85 -5.67 18.05 -0.53
C CYS A 85 -6.47 18.87 -1.56
N ASP A 86 -6.57 20.17 -1.36
CA ASP A 86 -7.33 21.08 -2.23
C ASP A 86 -6.49 22.15 -2.94
N ASP A 87 -5.27 22.42 -2.45
CA ASP A 87 -4.34 23.38 -3.04
C ASP A 87 -2.91 22.83 -3.28
N ASP A 88 -2.13 23.53 -4.09
CA ASP A 88 -0.78 23.10 -4.50
C ASP A 88 0.22 23.03 -3.35
N ASP A 89 0.03 23.79 -2.27
CA ASP A 89 0.94 23.80 -1.13
C ASP A 89 0.71 22.55 -0.26
N GLU A 90 -0.54 22.14 -0.06
CA GLU A 90 -0.87 20.87 0.60
C GLU A 90 -0.33 19.65 -0.16
N PHE A 91 -0.44 19.65 -1.50
CA PHE A 91 0.17 18.59 -2.32
C PHE A 91 1.68 18.56 -2.17
N ARG A 92 2.35 19.73 -2.12
CA ARG A 92 3.81 19.81 -1.94
C ARG A 92 4.22 19.31 -0.57
N GLU A 93 3.56 19.76 0.49
CA GLU A 93 3.87 19.33 1.86
C GLU A 93 3.74 17.81 2.02
N LEU A 94 2.66 17.23 1.48
CA LEU A 94 2.47 15.78 1.51
C LEU A 94 3.55 15.04 0.71
N GLY A 95 3.85 15.49 -0.50
CA GLY A 95 4.85 14.84 -1.35
C GLY A 95 6.28 14.98 -0.85
N ASP A 96 6.62 16.10 -0.22
CA ASP A 96 7.91 16.35 0.42
C ASP A 96 8.07 15.45 1.66
N GLY A 97 7.02 15.32 2.48
CA GLY A 97 7.00 14.39 3.62
C GLY A 97 7.21 12.93 3.20
N LEU A 98 6.68 12.53 2.04
CA LEU A 98 6.87 11.20 1.45
C LEU A 98 8.23 11.05 0.71
N ARG A 99 9.00 12.14 0.56
CA ARG A 99 10.24 12.20 -0.21
C ARG A 99 10.08 11.58 -1.59
N LEU A 100 9.07 12.01 -2.34
CA LEU A 100 8.69 11.38 -3.62
C LEU A 100 9.76 11.45 -4.71
N ALA A 101 10.62 12.47 -4.68
CA ALA A 101 11.74 12.61 -5.60
C ALA A 101 12.69 11.40 -5.54
N ASP A 102 12.82 10.77 -4.37
CA ASP A 102 13.73 9.63 -4.14
C ASP A 102 13.12 8.28 -4.57
N LYS A 103 11.81 8.23 -4.85
CA LYS A 103 11.07 6.98 -5.05
C LYS A 103 11.04 6.56 -6.51
N ARG A 104 11.50 5.34 -6.80
CA ARG A 104 11.45 4.71 -8.12
C ARG A 104 10.22 3.83 -8.32
N LEU A 105 9.71 3.26 -7.24
CA LEU A 105 8.51 2.44 -7.22
C LEU A 105 7.57 2.93 -6.12
N CYS A 106 6.33 3.29 -6.47
CA CYS A 106 5.32 3.68 -5.49
C CYS A 106 4.10 2.78 -5.62
N LEU A 107 3.67 2.17 -4.52
CA LEU A 107 2.47 1.32 -4.43
C LEU A 107 1.44 2.05 -3.59
N LEU A 108 0.27 2.30 -4.18
CA LEU A 108 -0.83 3.04 -3.59
C LEU A 108 -2.04 2.12 -3.48
N PRO A 109 -2.46 1.73 -2.26
CA PRO A 109 -3.73 1.06 -2.05
C PRO A 109 -4.87 1.95 -2.52
N VAL A 110 -5.71 1.44 -3.41
CA VAL A 110 -6.88 2.14 -3.94
C VAL A 110 -8.11 1.58 -3.26
N SER A 111 -8.86 2.48 -2.62
CA SER A 111 -10.20 2.25 -2.12
C SER A 111 -11.21 2.94 -3.03
N ASP A 112 -12.37 2.32 -3.21
CA ASP A 112 -13.55 2.94 -3.81
C ASP A 112 -14.30 3.92 -2.88
N ASN A 113 -13.85 4.10 -1.64
CA ASN A 113 -14.42 5.08 -0.73
C ASN A 113 -14.21 6.52 -1.26
N GLU A 114 -15.27 7.31 -1.26
CA GLU A 114 -15.27 8.69 -1.77
C GLU A 114 -15.58 9.73 -0.69
N TRP A 115 -15.73 9.32 0.58
CA TRP A 115 -16.15 10.22 1.66
C TRP A 115 -15.35 9.98 2.93
N LEU A 116 -15.08 11.05 3.67
CA LEU A 116 -14.45 10.96 5.01
C LEU A 116 -15.36 10.18 5.96
N GLY A 117 -14.81 9.14 6.60
CA GLY A 117 -15.56 8.24 7.47
C GLY A 117 -16.45 7.23 6.73
N GLY A 118 -16.39 7.17 5.39
CA GLY A 118 -16.99 6.12 4.60
C GLY A 118 -16.26 4.77 4.75
N ALA A 119 -16.86 3.72 4.18
CA ALA A 119 -16.28 2.39 4.16
C ALA A 119 -15.95 1.98 2.72
N SER A 120 -14.77 1.39 2.52
CA SER A 120 -14.42 0.77 1.24
C SER A 120 -15.27 -0.48 1.01
N SER A 121 -15.74 -0.66 -0.22
CA SER A 121 -16.33 -1.91 -0.67
C SER A 121 -15.37 -2.79 -1.46
N HIS A 122 -14.33 -2.19 -2.05
CA HIS A 122 -13.33 -2.92 -2.81
C HIS A 122 -11.94 -2.27 -2.74
N TRP A 123 -10.93 -3.12 -2.65
CA TRP A 123 -9.52 -2.73 -2.63
C TRP A 123 -8.82 -3.19 -3.91
N SER A 124 -8.00 -2.32 -4.47
CA SER A 124 -7.08 -2.63 -5.56
C SER A 124 -5.75 -1.90 -5.34
N LEU A 125 -4.79 -2.07 -6.24
CA LEU A 125 -3.46 -1.47 -6.09
C LEU A 125 -3.07 -0.69 -7.33
N LEU A 126 -2.76 0.59 -7.16
CA LEU A 126 -2.15 1.43 -8.19
C LEU A 126 -0.63 1.46 -7.98
N VAL A 127 0.13 1.33 -9.06
CA VAL A 127 1.59 1.26 -9.03
C VAL A 127 2.16 2.31 -9.96
N PHE A 128 3.03 3.16 -9.46
CA PHE A 128 3.80 4.09 -10.28
C PHE A 128 5.24 3.59 -10.43
N ARG A 129 5.74 3.59 -11.67
CA ARG A 129 7.14 3.31 -11.98
C ARG A 129 7.81 4.54 -12.56
N ARG A 130 8.81 5.07 -11.85
CA ARG A 130 9.54 6.28 -12.25
C ARG A 130 10.27 6.13 -13.57
N ASP A 131 10.93 4.99 -13.80
CA ASP A 131 11.73 4.78 -15.02
C ASP A 131 10.87 4.82 -16.29
N ALA A 132 9.59 4.41 -16.20
CA ALA A 132 8.63 4.45 -17.30
C ALA A 132 7.74 5.70 -17.29
N LEU A 133 7.74 6.46 -16.19
CA LEU A 133 6.78 7.55 -15.91
C LEU A 133 5.33 7.13 -16.22
N ALA A 134 4.96 5.96 -15.73
CA ALA A 134 3.71 5.29 -16.06
C ALA A 134 3.08 4.67 -14.81
N PHE A 135 1.76 4.48 -14.88
CA PHE A 135 0.96 3.83 -13.87
C PHE A 135 0.42 2.49 -14.36
N GLU A 136 0.44 1.49 -13.48
CA GLU A 136 -0.17 0.18 -13.68
C GLU A 136 -1.19 -0.06 -12.55
N HIS A 137 -2.38 -0.53 -12.89
CA HIS A 137 -3.45 -0.82 -11.91
C HIS A 137 -3.71 -2.32 -11.83
N TYR A 138 -3.62 -2.87 -10.62
CA TYR A 138 -3.86 -4.28 -10.31
C TYR A 138 -5.17 -4.40 -9.55
N ASP A 139 -6.19 -4.91 -10.23
CA ASP A 139 -7.52 -5.13 -9.68
C ASP A 139 -7.90 -6.61 -9.72
N SER A 140 -8.09 -7.21 -8.55
CA SER A 140 -8.51 -8.62 -8.44
C SER A 140 -9.97 -8.84 -8.82
N SER A 141 -10.77 -7.79 -8.98
CA SER A 141 -12.09 -7.80 -9.61
C SER A 141 -12.08 -6.84 -10.79
N ALA A 142 -11.45 -7.25 -11.89
CA ALA A 142 -11.15 -6.41 -13.06
C ALA A 142 -12.20 -5.32 -13.36
N GLY A 143 -11.77 -4.06 -13.28
CA GLY A 143 -12.56 -2.88 -13.60
C GLY A 143 -13.44 -2.34 -12.46
N ALA A 144 -13.54 -3.03 -11.32
CA ALA A 144 -14.32 -2.56 -10.17
C ALA A 144 -13.81 -1.20 -9.65
N ASN A 145 -12.49 -1.04 -9.55
CA ASN A 145 -11.86 0.20 -9.07
C ASN A 145 -11.30 1.11 -10.17
N ALA A 146 -11.62 0.91 -11.44
CA ALA A 146 -11.03 1.70 -12.53
C ALA A 146 -11.19 3.23 -12.36
N ARG A 147 -12.35 3.69 -11.88
CA ARG A 147 -12.57 5.12 -11.59
C ARG A 147 -11.79 5.61 -10.37
N ALA A 148 -11.75 4.81 -9.31
CA ALA A 148 -11.00 5.13 -8.10
C ALA A 148 -9.48 5.19 -8.39
N ALA A 149 -8.97 4.25 -9.18
CA ALA A 149 -7.59 4.23 -9.63
C ALA A 149 -7.23 5.46 -10.47
N ALA A 150 -8.10 5.86 -11.40
CA ALA A 150 -7.92 7.08 -12.17
C ALA A 150 -7.89 8.34 -11.28
N ARG A 151 -8.76 8.42 -10.26
CA ARG A 151 -8.76 9.53 -9.29
C ARG A 151 -7.45 9.59 -8.50
N VAL A 152 -7.02 8.47 -7.93
CA VAL A 152 -5.75 8.37 -7.18
C VAL A 152 -4.58 8.73 -8.09
N LYS A 153 -4.56 8.23 -9.33
CA LYS A 153 -3.55 8.56 -10.35
C LYS A 153 -3.47 10.06 -10.60
N CYS A 154 -4.60 10.72 -10.86
CA CYS A 154 -4.61 12.15 -11.15
C CYS A 154 -4.06 12.98 -9.97
N ALA A 155 -4.47 12.66 -8.74
CA ALA A 155 -3.98 13.36 -7.55
C ALA A 155 -2.48 13.10 -7.32
N PHE A 156 -2.03 11.85 -7.45
CA PHE A 156 -0.62 11.48 -7.28
C PHE A 156 0.28 12.06 -8.37
N GLU A 157 -0.18 12.08 -9.63
CA GLU A 157 0.55 12.72 -10.72
C GLU A 157 0.70 14.23 -10.52
N LYS A 158 -0.36 14.91 -10.05
CA LYS A 158 -0.29 16.32 -9.68
C LYS A 158 0.78 16.52 -8.60
N MET A 159 0.73 15.73 -7.52
CA MET A 159 1.71 15.78 -6.43
C MET A 159 3.14 15.56 -6.94
N LEU A 160 3.37 14.54 -7.77
CA LEU A 160 4.68 14.24 -8.37
C LEU A 160 5.23 15.42 -9.17
N ARG A 161 4.41 16.07 -10.01
CA ARG A 161 4.85 17.21 -10.83
C ARG A 161 5.19 18.43 -10.00
N LEU A 162 4.52 18.61 -8.86
CA LEU A 162 4.77 19.74 -7.96
C LEU A 162 6.03 19.54 -7.12
N CYS A 163 6.31 18.31 -6.69
CA CYS A 163 7.45 17.99 -5.82
C CYS A 163 8.74 17.68 -6.61
N ASP A 164 8.62 17.30 -7.89
CA ASP A 164 9.75 16.95 -8.74
C ASP A 164 9.74 17.74 -10.06
N PRO A 165 10.49 18.85 -10.14
CA PRO A 165 10.58 19.66 -11.34
C PRO A 165 11.09 18.90 -12.58
N SER A 166 11.87 17.82 -12.40
CA SER A 166 12.37 17.02 -13.51
C SER A 166 11.23 16.26 -14.20
N VAL A 167 10.27 15.77 -13.41
CA VAL A 167 9.05 15.12 -13.91
C VAL A 167 8.15 16.15 -14.57
N GLY A 168 7.93 17.30 -13.93
CA GLY A 168 7.11 18.38 -14.49
C GLY A 168 7.63 18.93 -15.82
N ALA A 169 8.95 18.97 -16.01
CA ALA A 169 9.58 19.40 -17.25
C ALA A 169 9.60 18.30 -18.33
N ALA A 170 9.77 17.03 -17.96
CA ALA A 170 9.86 15.92 -18.90
C ALA A 170 8.50 15.52 -19.50
N VAL A 171 7.41 15.76 -18.76
CA VAL A 171 6.08 15.23 -19.09
C VAL A 171 5.08 16.37 -19.29
N THR A 172 4.81 16.71 -20.55
CA THR A 172 3.83 17.75 -20.93
C THR A 172 2.41 17.20 -21.08
N ALA A 173 2.27 15.90 -21.35
CA ALA A 173 0.99 15.19 -21.48
C ALA A 173 0.69 14.38 -20.21
N GLU A 174 -0.53 13.87 -20.02
CA GLU A 174 -0.83 12.99 -18.90
C GLU A 174 0.00 11.69 -18.97
N MET A 175 0.51 11.23 -17.83
CA MET A 175 1.16 9.92 -17.73
C MET A 175 0.15 8.80 -18.04
N PRO A 176 0.56 7.74 -18.76
CA PRO A 176 -0.33 6.63 -19.08
C PRO A 176 -0.72 5.86 -17.82
N LEU A 177 -1.96 5.36 -17.82
CA LEU A 177 -2.51 4.43 -16.83
C LEU A 177 -2.96 3.17 -17.58
N GLU A 178 -2.38 2.03 -17.26
CA GLU A 178 -2.73 0.74 -17.85
C GLU A 178 -3.28 -0.22 -16.78
N GLU A 179 -4.30 -1.00 -17.13
CA GLU A 179 -4.74 -2.13 -16.33
C GLU A 179 -3.75 -3.29 -16.52
N ALA A 180 -3.25 -3.86 -15.42
CA ALA A 180 -2.34 -4.99 -15.46
C ALA A 180 -3.05 -6.23 -16.02
N ARG A 181 -2.68 -6.64 -17.23
CA ARG A 181 -3.35 -7.72 -17.97
C ARG A 181 -3.28 -9.07 -17.27
N ASP A 182 -2.25 -9.28 -16.48
CA ASP A 182 -1.96 -10.49 -15.71
C ASP A 182 -2.32 -10.32 -14.23
N ALA A 183 -3.11 -9.31 -13.86
CA ALA A 183 -3.63 -9.13 -12.51
C ALA A 183 -4.38 -10.40 -12.05
N PRO A 184 -3.94 -11.06 -10.96
CA PRO A 184 -4.61 -12.24 -10.42
C PRO A 184 -6.06 -11.93 -10.03
N GLN A 185 -7.00 -12.73 -10.51
CA GLN A 185 -8.43 -12.51 -10.30
C GLN A 185 -8.95 -13.29 -9.09
N GLN A 186 -9.67 -12.62 -8.20
CA GLN A 186 -10.27 -13.24 -7.03
C GLN A 186 -11.47 -14.12 -7.42
N THR A 187 -11.65 -15.22 -6.69
CA THR A 187 -12.77 -16.15 -6.87
C THR A 187 -13.84 -16.01 -5.78
N ASN A 188 -13.65 -15.09 -4.84
CA ASN A 188 -14.56 -14.80 -3.74
C ASN A 188 -14.77 -13.29 -3.58
N GLY A 189 -15.69 -12.85 -2.71
CA GLY A 189 -16.05 -11.43 -2.54
C GLY A 189 -15.39 -10.71 -1.38
N TYR A 190 -14.29 -11.22 -0.80
CA TYR A 190 -13.73 -10.65 0.45
C TYR A 190 -12.21 -10.59 0.51
N ASP A 191 -11.50 -11.22 -0.43
CA ASP A 191 -10.05 -11.27 -0.44
C ASP A 191 -9.36 -10.13 -1.20
N CYS A 192 -10.09 -9.18 -1.79
CA CYS A 192 -9.52 -8.07 -2.55
C CYS A 192 -8.34 -7.38 -1.82
N GLY A 193 -8.51 -7.05 -0.53
CA GLY A 193 -7.44 -6.48 0.29
C GLY A 193 -6.22 -7.41 0.44
N VAL A 194 -6.41 -8.73 0.51
CA VAL A 194 -5.29 -9.70 0.60
C VAL A 194 -4.61 -9.90 -0.76
N TYR A 195 -5.34 -9.78 -1.87
CA TYR A 195 -4.73 -9.71 -3.21
C TYR A 195 -3.84 -8.47 -3.33
N VAL A 196 -4.26 -7.30 -2.83
CA VAL A 196 -3.40 -6.10 -2.75
C VAL A 196 -2.10 -6.41 -2.01
N LEU A 197 -2.18 -7.05 -0.84
CA LEU A 197 -1.00 -7.43 -0.05
C LEU A 197 -0.04 -8.37 -0.80
N ALA A 198 -0.59 -9.40 -1.45
CA ALA A 198 0.19 -10.41 -2.17
C ALA A 198 0.85 -9.86 -3.44
N VAL A 199 0.14 -9.00 -4.18
CA VAL A 199 0.69 -8.30 -5.35
C VAL A 199 1.77 -7.31 -4.92
N ALA A 200 1.54 -6.56 -3.84
CA ALA A 200 2.53 -5.64 -3.28
C ALA A 200 3.83 -6.36 -2.89
N GLU A 201 3.72 -7.52 -2.22
CA GLU A 201 4.88 -8.34 -1.88
C GLU A 201 5.66 -8.77 -3.14
N TRP A 202 4.97 -9.27 -4.16
CA TRP A 202 5.61 -9.68 -5.40
C TRP A 202 6.34 -8.53 -6.08
N LEU A 203 5.69 -7.36 -6.20
CA LEU A 203 6.28 -6.17 -6.81
C LEU A 203 7.52 -5.68 -6.06
N CYS A 204 7.49 -5.69 -4.72
CA CYS A 204 8.64 -5.33 -3.90
C CYS A 204 9.81 -6.29 -4.15
N ARG A 205 9.54 -7.61 -4.13
CA ARG A 205 10.55 -8.64 -4.38
C ARG A 205 11.15 -8.55 -5.79
N GLN A 206 10.31 -8.29 -6.80
CA GLN A 206 10.75 -8.04 -8.18
C GLN A 206 11.68 -6.81 -8.22
N HIS A 207 11.30 -5.70 -7.58
CA HIS A 207 12.08 -4.46 -7.57
C HIS A 207 13.43 -4.62 -6.87
N VAL A 208 13.47 -5.34 -5.73
CA VAL A 208 14.73 -5.68 -5.04
C VAL A 208 15.55 -6.76 -5.76
N GLY A 209 15.10 -7.22 -6.94
CA GLY A 209 15.84 -8.15 -7.79
C GLY A 209 16.01 -9.53 -7.15
N GLU A 210 15.00 -10.01 -6.43
CA GLU A 210 15.01 -11.36 -5.85
C GLU A 210 15.20 -12.40 -6.95
N ASN A 211 16.20 -13.27 -6.78
CA ASN A 211 16.54 -14.28 -7.77
C ASN A 211 15.47 -15.39 -7.81
N ALA A 212 15.14 -15.87 -9.01
CA ALA A 212 14.17 -16.93 -9.25
C ALA A 212 12.75 -16.65 -8.72
N LEU A 213 12.34 -15.38 -8.66
CA LEU A 213 10.97 -15.00 -8.33
C LEU A 213 10.01 -15.44 -9.45
N PRO A 214 8.99 -16.28 -9.17
CA PRO A 214 8.08 -16.79 -10.20
C PRO A 214 7.22 -15.66 -10.79
N PRO A 215 6.59 -15.89 -11.97
CA PRO A 215 5.64 -14.97 -12.56
C PRO A 215 4.50 -14.61 -11.58
N LEU A 216 3.92 -13.41 -11.72
CA LEU A 216 2.89 -12.90 -10.81
C LEU A 216 1.73 -13.89 -10.61
N ALA A 217 1.22 -14.47 -11.70
CA ALA A 217 0.11 -15.43 -11.67
C ALA A 217 0.43 -16.74 -10.93
N GLU A 218 1.69 -17.15 -10.87
CA GLU A 218 2.15 -18.31 -10.09
C GLU A 218 2.45 -17.93 -8.64
N PHE A 219 2.91 -16.69 -8.41
CA PHE A 219 3.19 -16.19 -7.07
C PHE A 219 1.91 -15.91 -6.30
N VAL A 220 0.89 -15.32 -6.93
CA VAL A 220 -0.38 -14.91 -6.31
C VAL A 220 -1.50 -15.80 -6.81
N THR A 221 -1.71 -16.91 -6.11
CA THR A 221 -2.85 -17.82 -6.35
C THR A 221 -3.93 -17.67 -5.28
N PRO A 222 -5.18 -18.09 -5.53
CA PRO A 222 -6.23 -18.11 -4.52
C PRO A 222 -5.84 -18.90 -3.25
N GLU A 223 -5.09 -19.99 -3.42
CA GLU A 223 -4.59 -20.81 -2.33
C GLU A 223 -3.59 -20.01 -1.47
N ARG A 224 -2.63 -19.33 -2.11
CA ARG A 224 -1.65 -18.53 -1.38
C ARG A 224 -2.31 -17.35 -0.68
N VAL A 225 -3.23 -16.65 -1.35
CA VAL A 225 -4.01 -15.56 -0.73
C VAL A 225 -4.74 -16.04 0.53
N THR A 226 -5.37 -17.22 0.46
CA THR A 226 -6.00 -17.84 1.63
C THR A 226 -5.00 -18.16 2.74
N GLN A 227 -3.80 -18.65 2.38
CA GLN A 227 -2.73 -18.95 3.34
C GLN A 227 -2.19 -17.67 3.99
N THR A 228 -1.91 -16.62 3.22
CA THR A 228 -1.47 -15.31 3.70
C THR A 228 -2.46 -14.74 4.71
N ARG A 229 -3.76 -14.75 4.38
CA ARG A 229 -4.82 -14.34 5.31
C ARG A 229 -4.75 -15.10 6.64
N ARG A 230 -4.67 -16.44 6.58
CA ARG A 230 -4.64 -17.30 7.78
C ARG A 230 -3.38 -17.15 8.61
N ALA A 231 -2.26 -16.79 7.98
CA ALA A 231 -0.99 -16.60 8.66
C ALA A 231 -0.91 -15.28 9.43
N MET A 232 -1.72 -14.27 9.07
CA MET A 232 -1.56 -12.92 9.61
C MET A 232 -1.70 -12.82 11.14
N PRO A 233 -2.67 -13.47 11.81
CA PRO A 233 -2.74 -13.42 13.28
C PRO A 233 -1.54 -14.09 13.97
N ALA A 234 -0.88 -15.04 13.31
CA ALA A 234 0.36 -15.63 13.82
C ALA A 234 1.56 -14.69 13.61
N LEU A 235 1.62 -13.99 12.47
CA LEU A 235 2.61 -12.96 12.19
C LEU A 235 2.55 -11.84 13.23
N VAL A 236 1.36 -11.29 13.50
CA VAL A 236 1.15 -10.25 14.51
C VAL A 236 1.65 -10.71 15.88
N ARG A 237 1.25 -11.92 16.32
CA ARG A 237 1.71 -12.49 17.59
C ARG A 237 3.22 -12.66 17.69
N ARG A 238 3.86 -13.07 16.59
CA ARG A 238 5.32 -13.18 16.54
C ARG A 238 5.98 -11.82 16.75
N LEU A 239 5.54 -10.79 16.03
CA LEU A 239 6.08 -9.43 16.15
C LEU A 239 5.85 -8.83 17.54
N GLN A 240 4.69 -9.10 18.18
CA GLN A 240 4.42 -8.69 19.56
C GLN A 240 5.46 -9.27 20.54
N VAL A 241 5.82 -10.55 20.37
CA VAL A 241 6.81 -11.22 21.22
C VAL A 241 8.21 -10.65 20.97
N GLU A 242 8.56 -10.42 19.70
CA GLU A 242 9.86 -9.85 19.32
C GLU A 242 10.07 -8.43 19.87
N GLN A 243 9.02 -7.61 19.98
CA GLN A 243 9.09 -6.27 20.59
C GLN A 243 9.14 -6.27 22.13
N SER A 244 8.73 -7.38 22.75
CA SER A 244 8.72 -7.54 24.21
C SER A 244 9.98 -8.20 24.77
N ALA A 245 10.87 -8.66 23.88
CA ALA A 245 12.12 -9.36 24.19
C ALA A 245 13.31 -8.38 24.20
#